data_AF-A0A5C6Q3Y3-F1
#
_entry.id   AF-A0A5C6Q3Y3-F1
#
_cell.length_a   1.000
_cell.length_b   1.000
_cell.length_c   1.000
_cell.angle_alpha   90.00
_cell.angle_beta   90.00
_cell.angle_gamma   90.00
#
_symmetry.space_group_name_H-M   'P 1'
#
loop_
_entity.id
_entity.type
_entity.pdbx_description
1 polymer ?
#
loop_
_entity_poly.entity_id
_entity_poly.type
_entity_poly.pdbx_seq_one_letter_code
_entity_poly.pdbx_strand_id
1 'polypeptide(L)'
;MKLSSLLNSENSEKNHLQIQQSGQRRIDRMAQSGVGKSSLWGLAEVGWTAGPVTFLAAQGGYYLGFGTWLPNENLIFFVGYTVLMGLIAVLVKFIYKATKGQVLEDAKEQLLLVIGSMPDFILSVRDLTLSRMEPESRRYESARILLQKSDLGPQWLTLAVNSIIDSPVIAQAVANIEIYWRAGMYSRIHDINQELSTEVLAALASLEPDRPRLARLLEQRLQGKKNTLRSGVEREPFFIERIFSAIEEDD
;
A
#
# COMPACT_ATOMS: atom_id res chain seq x y z
N MET A 1 11.91 -12.28 -38.00
CA MET A 1 12.08 -12.85 -36.64
C MET A 1 12.80 -11.92 -35.65
N LYS A 2 13.74 -11.04 -36.05
CA LYS A 2 14.44 -10.10 -35.14
C LYS A 2 13.65 -8.84 -34.75
N LEU A 3 12.68 -8.40 -35.55
CA LEU A 3 11.90 -7.18 -35.28
C LEU A 3 10.85 -7.37 -34.17
N SER A 4 10.24 -8.56 -34.09
CA SER A 4 9.23 -8.88 -33.07
C SER A 4 9.84 -9.02 -31.68
N SER A 5 11.10 -9.46 -31.55
CA SER A 5 11.79 -9.55 -30.26
C SER A 5 12.19 -8.18 -29.71
N LEU A 6 12.57 -7.24 -30.58
CA LEU A 6 12.92 -5.87 -30.18
C LEU A 6 11.68 -5.10 -29.68
N LEU A 7 10.56 -5.19 -30.41
CA LEU A 7 9.28 -4.60 -30.01
C LEU A 7 8.76 -5.15 -28.66
N ASN A 8 8.95 -6.45 -28.40
CA ASN A 8 8.54 -7.05 -27.12
C ASN A 8 9.45 -6.62 -25.96
N SER A 9 10.76 -6.47 -26.19
CA SER A 9 11.68 -5.97 -25.16
C SER A 9 11.38 -4.53 -24.78
N GLU A 10 11.08 -3.68 -25.77
CA GLU A 10 10.81 -2.25 -25.55
C GLU A 10 9.47 -2.03 -24.83
N ASN A 11 8.45 -2.86 -25.13
CA ASN A 11 7.18 -2.84 -24.41
C ASN A 11 7.30 -3.40 -22.98
N SER A 12 8.16 -4.39 -22.76
CA SER A 12 8.41 -4.91 -21.41
C SER A 12 9.13 -3.89 -20.54
N GLU A 13 10.13 -3.18 -21.08
CA GLU A 13 10.82 -2.08 -20.39
C GLU A 13 9.86 -0.91 -20.11
N LYS A 14 9.07 -0.47 -21.09
CA LYS A 14 8.10 0.61 -20.91
C LYS A 14 7.03 0.28 -19.85
N ASN A 15 6.55 -0.95 -19.83
CA ASN A 15 5.60 -1.41 -18.81
C ASN A 15 6.25 -1.50 -17.42
N HIS A 16 7.49 -1.98 -17.33
CA HIS A 16 8.25 -2.01 -16.07
C HIS A 16 8.48 -0.60 -15.52
N LEU A 17 8.89 0.33 -16.39
CA LEU A 17 9.08 1.74 -16.06
C LEU A 17 7.77 2.43 -15.65
N GLN A 18 6.63 2.12 -16.29
CA GLN A 18 5.33 2.66 -15.89
C GLN A 18 4.83 2.11 -14.54
N ILE A 19 5.07 0.83 -14.26
CA ILE A 19 4.72 0.22 -12.96
C ILE A 19 5.58 0.86 -11.86
N GLN A 20 6.88 1.03 -12.10
CA GLN A 20 7.81 1.68 -11.17
C GLN A 20 7.42 3.15 -10.93
N GLN A 21 7.10 3.92 -11.99
CA GLN A 21 6.66 5.32 -11.85
C GLN A 21 5.32 5.47 -11.13
N SER A 22 4.36 4.57 -11.36
CA SER A 22 3.05 4.62 -10.71
C SER A 22 3.11 4.19 -9.23
N GLY A 23 4.01 3.26 -8.89
CA GLY A 23 4.37 2.91 -7.51
C GLY A 23 5.03 4.08 -6.78
N GLN A 24 6.07 4.67 -7.38
CA GLN A 24 6.80 5.81 -6.83
C GLN A 24 5.87 6.98 -6.51
N ARG A 25 4.97 7.36 -7.44
CA ARG A 25 4.02 8.47 -7.22
C ARG A 25 3.02 8.23 -6.09
N ARG A 26 2.66 6.97 -5.82
CA ARG A 26 1.78 6.62 -4.69
C ARG A 26 2.55 6.67 -3.37
N ILE A 27 3.80 6.22 -3.36
CA ILE A 27 4.71 6.30 -2.22
C ILE A 27 5.04 7.75 -1.90
N ASP A 28 5.35 8.58 -2.91
CA ASP A 28 5.60 10.02 -2.75
C ASP A 28 4.38 10.73 -2.16
N ARG A 29 3.16 10.37 -2.58
CA ARG A 29 1.93 10.95 -2.04
C ARG A 29 1.68 10.54 -0.60
N MET A 30 1.98 9.29 -0.23
CA MET A 30 1.89 8.81 1.15
C MET A 30 2.97 9.44 2.04
N ALA A 31 4.20 9.50 1.55
CA ALA A 31 5.33 10.17 2.20
C ALA A 31 5.02 11.66 2.43
N GLN A 32 4.47 12.36 1.42
CA GLN A 32 4.03 13.75 1.52
C GLN A 32 2.88 13.94 2.51
N SER A 33 1.93 13.01 2.60
CA SER A 33 0.84 13.07 3.58
C SER A 33 1.30 12.82 5.03
N GLY A 34 2.43 12.14 5.21
CA GLY A 34 3.08 11.89 6.50
C GLY A 34 4.12 12.95 6.88
N VAL A 35 4.37 13.97 6.06
CA VAL A 35 5.20 15.12 6.46
C VAL A 35 4.38 15.98 7.42
N GLY A 36 4.50 15.65 8.70
CA GLY A 36 3.89 16.40 9.79
C GLY A 36 4.08 17.91 9.60
N LYS A 37 3.02 18.66 9.95
CA LYS A 37 2.96 20.12 9.90
C LYS A 37 4.34 20.72 10.15
N SER A 38 4.84 21.48 9.17
CA SER A 38 6.12 22.17 9.25
C SER A 38 6.28 22.81 10.62
N SER A 39 7.37 22.46 11.32
CA SER A 39 7.69 22.93 12.67
C SER A 39 7.71 24.47 12.82
N LEU A 40 7.69 25.19 11.69
CA LEU A 40 7.55 26.64 11.61
C LEU A 40 6.12 27.12 11.95
N TRP A 41 5.08 26.36 11.58
CA TRP A 41 3.70 26.70 11.87
C TRP A 41 3.36 26.59 13.37
N GLY A 42 3.90 25.58 14.05
CA GLY A 42 3.76 25.46 15.51
C GLY A 42 4.45 26.61 16.28
N LEU A 43 5.54 27.18 15.74
CA LEU A 43 6.17 28.38 16.32
C LEU A 43 5.35 29.64 16.07
N ALA A 44 4.72 29.76 14.91
CA ALA A 44 3.83 30.88 14.63
C ALA A 44 2.63 30.87 15.59
N GLU A 45 2.10 29.68 15.91
CA GLU A 45 0.99 29.50 16.85
C GLU A 45 1.38 29.83 18.31
N VAL A 46 2.57 29.40 18.75
CA VAL A 46 3.11 29.76 20.08
C VAL A 46 3.50 31.25 20.15
N GLY A 47 4.07 31.81 19.08
CA GLY A 47 4.44 33.22 19.02
C GLY A 47 3.24 34.16 19.02
N TRP A 48 2.16 33.78 18.32
CA TRP A 48 0.91 34.53 18.29
C TRP A 48 0.17 34.51 19.64
N THR A 49 0.25 33.41 20.38
CA THR A 49 -0.37 33.29 21.71
C THR A 49 0.45 33.99 22.80
N ALA A 50 1.78 33.88 22.76
CA ALA A 50 2.65 34.51 23.75
C ALA A 50 2.76 36.05 23.63
N GLY A 51 2.62 36.61 22.42
CA GLY A 51 2.73 38.06 22.20
C GLY A 51 1.37 38.79 22.21
N PRO A 52 0.68 38.91 21.06
CA PRO A 52 -0.53 39.72 20.92
C PRO A 52 -1.68 39.33 21.87
N VAL A 53 -1.94 38.03 22.04
CA VAL A 53 -3.06 37.56 22.89
C VAL A 53 -2.79 37.85 24.36
N THR A 54 -1.57 37.60 24.82
CA THR A 54 -1.17 37.89 26.21
C THR A 54 -1.14 39.40 26.46
N PHE A 55 -0.73 40.20 25.48
CA PHE A 55 -0.79 41.67 25.56
C PHE A 55 -2.23 42.19 25.70
N LEU A 56 -3.16 41.69 24.88
CA LEU A 56 -4.57 42.06 24.97
C LEU A 56 -5.19 41.62 26.31
N ALA A 57 -4.84 40.44 26.80
CA ALA A 57 -5.27 39.95 28.11
C ALA A 57 -4.73 40.81 29.26
N ALA A 58 -3.46 41.23 29.20
CA ALA A 58 -2.86 42.12 30.19
C ALA A 58 -3.53 43.50 30.19
N GLN A 59 -3.77 44.06 29.00
CA GLN A 59 -4.43 45.35 28.85
C GLN A 59 -5.88 45.31 29.35
N GLY A 60 -6.64 44.29 28.97
CA GLY A 60 -8.03 44.11 29.37
C GLY A 60 -8.20 43.80 30.86
N GLY A 61 -7.34 42.92 31.41
CA GLY A 61 -7.36 42.56 32.83
C GLY A 61 -7.01 43.73 33.74
N TYR A 62 -6.02 44.55 33.36
CA TYR A 62 -5.66 45.73 34.13
C TYR A 62 -6.75 46.81 34.07
N TYR A 63 -7.37 47.01 32.90
CA TYR A 63 -8.48 47.93 32.74
C TYR A 63 -9.72 47.53 33.56
N LEU A 64 -10.05 46.24 33.57
CA LEU A 64 -11.16 45.72 34.40
C LEU A 64 -10.86 45.78 35.91
N GLY A 65 -9.61 45.60 36.31
CA GLY A 65 -9.21 45.60 37.73
C GLY A 65 -8.99 46.98 38.34
N PHE A 66 -8.43 47.92 37.57
CA PHE A 66 -7.99 49.22 38.07
C PHE A 66 -8.60 50.42 37.34
N GLY A 67 -9.49 50.19 36.37
CA GLY A 67 -10.21 51.25 35.63
C GLY A 67 -9.32 52.14 34.76
N THR A 68 -8.04 51.80 34.63
CA THR A 68 -7.04 52.57 33.89
C THR A 68 -6.27 51.66 32.95
N TRP A 69 -5.69 52.23 31.90
CA TRP A 69 -4.84 51.49 30.99
C TRP A 69 -3.48 51.18 31.63
N LEU A 70 -2.80 50.14 31.13
CA LEU A 70 -1.52 49.69 31.66
C LEU A 70 -0.46 50.82 31.60
N PRO A 71 0.22 51.18 32.71
CA PRO A 71 1.27 52.19 32.71
C PRO A 71 2.45 51.81 31.81
N ASN A 72 3.10 52.80 31.20
CA ASN A 72 4.22 52.59 30.26
C ASN A 72 5.38 51.79 30.86
N GLU A 73 5.63 51.94 32.16
CA GLU A 73 6.67 51.20 32.89
C GLU A 73 6.41 49.68 32.85
N ASN A 74 5.18 49.25 33.14
CA ASN A 74 4.77 47.84 33.12
C ASN A 74 4.78 47.28 31.69
N LEU A 75 4.49 48.12 30.70
CA LEU A 75 4.51 47.77 29.28
C LEU A 75 5.94 47.47 28.80
N ILE A 76 6.93 48.25 29.24
CA ILE A 76 8.35 48.00 28.96
C ILE A 76 8.81 46.68 29.58
N PHE A 77 8.42 46.39 30.82
CA PHE A 77 8.70 45.11 31.45
C PHE A 77 8.08 43.92 30.69
N PHE A 78 6.83 44.06 30.23
CA PHE A 78 6.16 43.04 29.44
C PHE A 78 6.88 42.76 28.10
N VAL A 79 7.26 43.82 27.39
CA VAL A 79 8.00 43.70 26.13
C VAL A 79 9.36 43.03 26.37
N GLY A 80 10.11 43.45 27.40
CA GLY A 80 11.39 42.85 27.75
C GLY A 80 11.28 41.36 28.11
N TYR A 81 10.29 41.00 28.92
CA TYR A 81 10.02 39.60 29.28
C TYR A 81 9.63 38.74 28.06
N THR A 82 8.80 39.28 27.17
CA THR A 82 8.36 38.58 25.96
C THR A 82 9.52 38.31 25.01
N VAL A 83 10.42 39.29 24.82
CA VAL A 83 11.62 39.13 24.00
C VAL A 83 12.55 38.08 24.62
N LEU A 84 12.76 38.12 25.93
CA LEU A 84 13.61 37.16 26.63
C LEU A 84 13.05 35.73 26.51
N MET A 85 11.75 35.54 26.71
CA MET A 85 11.10 34.23 26.57
C MET A 85 11.13 33.73 25.13
N GLY A 86 11.00 34.63 24.15
CA GLY A 86 11.20 34.30 22.74
C GLY A 86 12.61 33.76 22.46
N LEU A 87 13.65 34.40 23.00
CA LEU A 87 15.03 33.94 22.88
C LEU A 87 15.25 32.56 23.53
N ILE A 88 14.70 32.34 24.73
CA ILE A 88 14.79 31.05 25.43
C ILE A 88 14.09 29.96 24.61
N ALA A 89 12.92 30.22 24.03
CA ALA A 89 12.21 29.25 23.20
C ALA A 89 13.00 28.84 21.96
N VAL A 90 13.66 29.80 21.30
CA VAL A 90 14.56 29.52 20.16
C VAL A 90 15.74 28.64 20.61
N LEU A 91 16.35 28.96 21.75
CA LEU A 91 17.48 28.19 22.30
C LEU A 91 17.10 26.75 22.65
N VAL A 92 15.97 26.55 23.32
CA VAL A 92 15.45 25.21 23.64
C VAL A 92 15.23 24.39 22.38
N LYS A 93 14.67 24.99 21.33
CA LYS A 93 14.44 24.31 20.05
C LYS A 93 15.75 23.94 19.36
N PHE A 94 16.76 24.80 19.42
CA PHE A 94 18.09 24.51 18.91
C PHE A 94 18.70 23.29 19.61
N ILE A 95 18.65 23.26 20.94
CA ILE A 95 19.14 22.12 21.74
C ILE A 95 18.35 20.84 21.41
N TYR A 96 17.03 20.93 21.31
CA TYR A 96 16.18 19.79 20.95
C TYR A 96 16.53 19.23 19.57
N LYS A 97 16.70 20.11 18.57
CA LYS A 97 17.07 19.71 17.21
C LYS A 97 18.47 19.10 17.16
N ALA A 98 19.43 19.64 17.92
CA ALA A 98 20.79 19.13 18.00
C ALA A 98 20.89 17.77 18.69
N THR A 99 20.02 17.47 19.67
CA THR A 99 20.18 16.28 20.53
C THR A 99 19.24 15.13 20.15
N LYS A 100 17.99 15.42 19.75
CA LYS A 100 16.95 14.40 19.54
C LYS A 100 16.24 14.48 18.19
N GLY A 101 16.30 15.62 17.50
CA GLY A 101 15.60 15.83 16.23
C GLY A 101 16.10 14.90 15.11
N GLN A 102 17.41 14.76 14.96
CA GLN A 102 18.02 14.01 13.85
C GLN A 102 17.67 12.52 13.89
N VAL A 103 17.77 11.87 15.06
CA VAL A 103 17.51 10.42 15.18
C VAL A 103 16.08 10.05 14.78
N LEU A 104 15.08 10.88 15.11
CA LEU A 104 13.69 10.63 14.74
C LEU A 104 13.44 10.85 13.24
N GLU A 105 14.10 11.87 12.67
CA GLU A 105 13.98 12.23 11.26
C GLU A 105 14.68 11.16 10.38
N ASP A 106 15.86 10.70 10.78
CA ASP A 106 16.61 9.62 10.13
C ASP A 106 15.84 8.29 10.20
N ALA A 107 15.28 7.94 11.37
CA ALA A 107 14.47 6.72 11.52
C ALA A 107 13.21 6.75 10.64
N LYS A 108 12.59 7.93 10.50
CA LYS A 108 11.46 8.12 9.60
C LYS A 108 11.88 7.95 8.13
N GLU A 109 13.01 8.53 7.74
CA GLU A 109 13.53 8.40 6.38
C GLU A 109 13.88 6.95 6.04
N GLN A 110 14.56 6.24 6.93
CA GLN A 110 14.83 4.81 6.79
C GLN A 110 13.54 3.98 6.68
N LEU A 111 12.55 4.26 7.53
CA LEU A 111 11.26 3.58 7.45
C LEU A 111 10.57 3.83 6.10
N LEU A 112 10.63 5.07 5.59
CA LEU A 112 10.08 5.40 4.28
C LEU A 112 10.82 4.69 3.14
N LEU A 113 12.15 4.55 3.24
CA LEU A 113 12.95 3.78 2.28
C LEU A 113 12.58 2.29 2.30
N VAL A 114 12.40 1.70 3.47
CA VAL A 114 11.99 0.29 3.62
C VAL A 114 10.57 0.08 3.09
N ILE A 115 9.62 0.93 3.48
CA ILE A 115 8.24 0.86 2.98
C ILE A 115 8.21 1.07 1.46
N GLY A 116 9.02 1.98 0.95
CA GLY A 116 9.12 2.27 -0.48
C GLY A 116 9.71 1.11 -1.29
N SER A 117 10.67 0.36 -0.74
CA SER A 117 11.34 -0.76 -1.42
C SER A 117 10.63 -2.11 -1.22
N MET A 118 9.76 -2.24 -0.21
CA MET A 118 9.06 -3.50 0.09
C MET A 118 8.29 -4.11 -1.10
N PRO A 119 7.58 -3.35 -1.95
CA PRO A 119 6.95 -3.91 -3.15
C PRO A 119 7.96 -4.60 -4.09
N ASP A 120 9.12 -3.99 -4.31
CA ASP A 120 10.15 -4.54 -5.20
C ASP A 120 10.77 -5.81 -4.61
N PHE A 121 10.96 -5.85 -3.29
CA PHE A 121 11.37 -7.08 -2.60
C PHE A 121 10.33 -8.20 -2.76
N ILE A 122 9.03 -7.91 -2.60
CA ILE A 122 7.96 -8.91 -2.81
C ILE A 122 8.01 -9.46 -4.23
N LEU A 123 8.20 -8.60 -5.24
CA LEU A 123 8.31 -9.02 -6.63
C LEU A 123 9.56 -9.87 -6.88
N SER A 124 10.70 -9.47 -6.31
CA SER A 124 12.00 -10.13 -6.47
C SER A 124 12.03 -11.50 -5.80
N VAL A 125 11.54 -11.61 -4.56
CA VAL A 125 11.43 -12.89 -3.84
C VAL A 125 10.50 -13.84 -4.60
N ARG A 126 9.38 -13.34 -5.12
CA ARG A 126 8.45 -14.15 -5.91
C ARG A 126 9.10 -14.68 -7.19
N ASP A 127 9.83 -13.84 -7.91
CA ASP A 127 10.55 -14.26 -9.12
C ASP A 127 11.64 -15.29 -8.80
N LEU A 128 12.43 -15.06 -7.75
CA LEU A 128 13.42 -16.01 -7.26
C LEU A 128 12.80 -17.37 -6.92
N THR A 129 11.68 -17.37 -6.19
CA THR A 129 10.94 -18.59 -5.85
C THR A 129 10.48 -19.33 -7.11
N LEU A 130 9.93 -18.63 -8.10
CA LEU A 130 9.51 -19.24 -9.38
C LEU A 130 10.70 -19.75 -10.20
N SER A 131 11.83 -19.04 -10.17
CA SER A 131 13.04 -19.38 -10.95
C SER A 131 13.66 -20.72 -10.53
N ARG A 132 13.52 -21.09 -9.26
CA ARG A 132 14.02 -22.34 -8.67
C ARG A 132 13.11 -23.55 -8.95
N MET A 133 11.90 -23.34 -9.45
CA MET A 133 10.95 -24.41 -9.77
C MET A 133 11.19 -25.00 -11.16
N GLU A 134 10.83 -26.27 -11.31
CA GLU A 134 10.73 -26.93 -12.61
C GLU A 134 9.71 -26.21 -13.53
N PRO A 135 9.85 -26.32 -14.87
CA PRO A 135 9.02 -25.57 -15.82
C PRO A 135 7.51 -25.79 -15.62
N GLU A 136 7.09 -27.02 -15.35
CA GLU A 136 5.70 -27.35 -15.13
C GLU A 136 5.19 -26.75 -13.81
N SER A 137 5.88 -26.98 -12.69
CA SER A 137 5.51 -26.41 -11.39
C SER A 137 5.48 -24.89 -11.41
N ARG A 138 6.42 -24.25 -12.12
CA ARG A 138 6.46 -22.79 -12.33
C ARG A 138 5.22 -22.29 -13.06
N ARG A 139 4.77 -23.01 -14.09
CA ARG A 139 3.54 -22.70 -14.85
C ARG A 139 2.32 -22.72 -13.92
N TYR A 140 2.11 -23.80 -13.17
CA TYR A 140 0.99 -23.91 -12.23
C TYR A 140 1.05 -22.87 -11.11
N GLU A 141 2.23 -22.60 -10.57
CA GLU A 141 2.40 -21.65 -9.49
C GLU A 141 2.17 -20.20 -9.95
N SER A 142 2.62 -19.85 -11.17
CA SER A 142 2.27 -18.56 -11.78
C SER A 142 0.76 -18.38 -11.93
N ALA A 143 0.05 -19.45 -12.33
CA ALA A 143 -1.40 -19.43 -12.44
C ALA A 143 -2.07 -19.20 -11.09
N ARG A 144 -1.59 -19.90 -10.05
CA ARG A 144 -2.08 -19.77 -8.67
C ARG A 144 -1.98 -18.32 -8.20
N ILE A 145 -0.83 -17.70 -8.38
CA ILE A 145 -0.57 -16.31 -8.00
C ILE A 145 -1.52 -15.36 -8.74
N LEU A 146 -1.72 -15.57 -10.04
CA LEU A 146 -2.63 -14.73 -10.84
C LEU A 146 -4.09 -14.92 -10.38
N LEU A 147 -4.56 -16.16 -10.24
CA LEU A 147 -5.93 -16.44 -9.80
C LEU A 147 -6.22 -15.92 -8.39
N GLN A 148 -5.22 -15.77 -7.52
CA GLN A 148 -5.40 -15.16 -6.19
C GLN A 148 -5.48 -13.62 -6.21
N LYS A 149 -4.88 -12.96 -7.21
CA LYS A 149 -4.77 -11.50 -7.21
C LYS A 149 -6.10 -10.84 -7.55
N SER A 150 -6.59 -10.02 -6.63
CA SER A 150 -7.88 -9.35 -6.76
C SER A 150 -7.92 -8.46 -8.01
N ASP A 151 -7.00 -7.52 -8.17
CA ASP A 151 -7.11 -6.44 -9.17
C ASP A 151 -6.55 -6.79 -10.56
N LEU A 152 -6.73 -8.02 -11.04
CA LEU A 152 -6.30 -8.42 -12.38
C LEU A 152 -7.39 -8.23 -13.43
N GLY A 153 -6.99 -7.74 -14.60
CA GLY A 153 -7.87 -7.62 -15.76
C GLY A 153 -8.18 -8.98 -16.42
N PRO A 154 -9.22 -9.05 -17.27
CA PRO A 154 -9.70 -10.31 -17.85
C PRO A 154 -8.63 -11.12 -18.61
N GLN A 155 -7.77 -10.45 -19.36
CA GLN A 155 -6.69 -11.09 -20.16
C GLN A 155 -5.69 -11.87 -19.28
N TRP A 156 -5.38 -11.35 -18.09
CA TRP A 156 -4.46 -12.00 -17.15
C TRP A 156 -5.08 -13.27 -16.58
N LEU A 157 -6.39 -13.28 -16.38
CA LEU A 157 -7.12 -14.47 -15.93
C LEU A 157 -7.19 -15.52 -17.03
N THR A 158 -7.42 -15.13 -18.29
CA THR A 158 -7.34 -16.05 -19.44
C THR A 158 -5.98 -16.73 -19.51
N LEU A 159 -4.89 -15.96 -19.36
CA LEU A 159 -3.53 -16.51 -19.32
C LEU A 159 -3.36 -17.52 -18.17
N ALA A 160 -3.82 -17.17 -16.97
CA ALA A 160 -3.74 -18.05 -15.81
C ALA A 160 -4.52 -19.35 -16.02
N VAL A 161 -5.74 -19.30 -16.57
CA VAL A 161 -6.56 -20.48 -16.83
C VAL A 161 -5.93 -21.36 -17.90
N ASN A 162 -5.49 -20.79 -19.03
CA ASN A 162 -4.79 -21.55 -20.08
C ASN A 162 -3.49 -22.21 -19.57
N SER A 163 -2.87 -21.61 -18.55
CA SER A 163 -1.69 -22.20 -17.92
C SER A 163 -2.01 -23.38 -16.99
N ILE A 164 -3.27 -23.68 -16.68
CA ILE A 164 -3.63 -24.84 -15.84
C ILE A 164 -4.52 -25.86 -16.55
N ILE A 165 -5.39 -25.40 -17.45
CA ILE A 165 -6.30 -26.23 -18.24
C ILE A 165 -6.20 -25.78 -19.69
N ASP A 166 -6.05 -26.73 -20.60
CA ASP A 166 -6.05 -26.46 -22.04
C ASP A 166 -7.48 -26.34 -22.59
N SER A 167 -8.25 -25.39 -22.05
CA SER A 167 -9.64 -25.14 -22.46
C SER A 167 -9.86 -23.64 -22.70
N PRO A 168 -9.91 -23.20 -23.97
CA PRO A 168 -10.16 -21.80 -24.30
C PRO A 168 -11.57 -21.37 -23.85
N VAL A 169 -12.52 -22.30 -23.79
CA VAL A 169 -13.89 -22.06 -23.34
C VAL A 169 -13.89 -21.61 -21.87
N ILE A 170 -13.22 -22.35 -20.98
CA ILE A 170 -13.13 -21.99 -19.56
C ILE A 170 -12.34 -20.70 -19.35
N ALA A 171 -11.24 -20.52 -20.11
CA ALA A 171 -10.45 -19.30 -20.02
C ALA A 171 -11.22 -18.04 -20.45
N GLN A 172 -12.07 -18.16 -21.47
CA GLN A 172 -12.98 -17.09 -21.88
C GLN A 172 -14.11 -16.89 -20.86
N ALA A 173 -14.66 -17.96 -20.29
CA ALA A 173 -15.70 -17.88 -19.26
C ALA A 173 -15.21 -17.07 -18.05
N VAL A 174 -14.03 -17.37 -17.51
CA VAL A 174 -13.46 -16.63 -16.37
C VAL A 174 -13.23 -15.15 -16.72
N ALA A 175 -12.78 -14.85 -17.94
CA ALA A 175 -12.62 -13.47 -18.39
C ALA A 175 -13.95 -12.71 -18.46
N ASN A 176 -14.98 -13.33 -19.03
CA ASN A 176 -16.32 -12.75 -19.11
C ASN A 176 -16.90 -12.54 -17.71
N ILE A 177 -16.73 -13.51 -16.82
CA ILE A 177 -17.18 -13.42 -15.43
C ILE A 177 -16.52 -12.24 -14.70
N GLU A 178 -15.22 -12.00 -14.88
CA GLU A 178 -14.55 -10.82 -14.31
C GLU A 178 -15.11 -9.50 -14.89
N ILE A 179 -15.44 -9.46 -16.19
CA ILE A 179 -16.06 -8.28 -16.81
C ILE A 179 -17.45 -8.00 -16.19
N TYR A 180 -18.31 -9.03 -16.14
CA TYR A 180 -19.65 -8.90 -15.58
C TYR A 180 -19.62 -8.57 -14.08
N TRP A 181 -18.69 -9.17 -13.33
CA TRP A 181 -18.48 -8.89 -11.91
C TRP A 181 -18.11 -7.43 -11.67
N ARG A 182 -17.16 -6.88 -12.44
CA ARG A 182 -16.75 -5.47 -12.34
C ARG A 182 -17.89 -4.50 -12.67
N ALA A 183 -18.80 -4.91 -13.54
CA ALA A 183 -19.99 -4.15 -13.90
C ALA A 183 -21.21 -4.39 -12.98
N GLY A 184 -21.09 -5.25 -11.96
CA GLY A 184 -22.19 -5.59 -11.05
C GLY A 184 -23.29 -6.48 -11.65
N MET A 185 -23.04 -7.09 -12.81
CA MET A 185 -24.02 -7.92 -13.55
C MET A 185 -23.99 -9.38 -13.10
N TYR A 186 -24.31 -9.65 -11.84
CA TYR A 186 -24.17 -10.98 -11.23
C TYR A 186 -25.09 -12.05 -11.83
N SER A 187 -26.28 -11.69 -12.32
CA SER A 187 -27.18 -12.65 -12.98
C SER A 187 -26.51 -13.28 -14.21
N ARG A 188 -25.76 -12.49 -14.98
CA ARG A 188 -25.06 -13.01 -16.17
C ARG A 188 -23.94 -13.97 -15.82
N ILE A 189 -23.31 -13.82 -14.65
CA ILE A 189 -22.34 -14.78 -14.12
C ILE A 189 -23.04 -16.12 -13.83
N HIS A 190 -24.25 -16.08 -13.29
CA HIS A 190 -25.03 -17.29 -13.03
C HIS A 190 -25.41 -17.99 -14.34
N ASP A 191 -25.88 -17.24 -15.34
CA ASP A 191 -26.20 -17.78 -16.67
C ASP A 191 -25.00 -18.49 -17.29
N ILE A 192 -23.81 -17.86 -17.29
CA ILE A 192 -22.58 -18.46 -17.84
C ILE A 192 -22.24 -19.78 -17.14
N ASN A 193 -22.37 -19.83 -15.81
CA ASN A 193 -22.08 -21.05 -15.06
C ASN A 193 -23.11 -22.16 -15.31
N GLN A 194 -24.37 -21.81 -15.57
CA GLN A 194 -25.39 -22.79 -15.97
C GLN A 194 -25.13 -23.31 -17.39
N GLU A 195 -24.90 -22.39 -18.34
CA GLU A 195 -24.61 -22.67 -19.75
C GLU A 195 -23.39 -23.60 -19.90
N LEU A 196 -22.34 -23.40 -19.09
CA LEU A 196 -21.06 -24.13 -19.16
C LEU A 196 -20.87 -25.14 -18.02
N SER A 197 -21.94 -25.56 -17.36
CA SER A 197 -21.87 -26.41 -16.15
C SER A 197 -21.08 -27.71 -16.37
N THR A 198 -21.22 -28.34 -17.54
CA THR A 198 -20.56 -29.61 -17.85
C THR A 198 -19.05 -29.41 -18.04
N GLU A 199 -18.67 -28.37 -18.79
CA GLU A 199 -17.28 -28.02 -19.06
C GLU A 199 -16.56 -27.57 -17.78
N VAL A 200 -17.25 -26.81 -16.93
CA VAL A 200 -16.74 -26.38 -15.62
C VAL A 200 -16.47 -27.59 -14.72
N LEU A 201 -17.42 -28.53 -14.61
CA LEU A 201 -17.23 -29.74 -13.82
C LEU A 201 -16.07 -30.60 -14.35
N ALA A 202 -15.96 -30.77 -15.67
CA ALA A 202 -14.86 -31.51 -16.27
C ALA A 202 -13.50 -30.84 -16.00
N ALA A 203 -13.43 -29.51 -16.10
CA ALA A 203 -12.23 -28.73 -15.83
C ALA A 203 -11.79 -28.85 -14.37
N LEU A 204 -12.72 -28.74 -13.42
CA LEU A 204 -12.43 -28.89 -11.99
C LEU A 204 -11.99 -30.31 -11.66
N ALA A 205 -12.69 -31.32 -12.18
CA ALA A 205 -12.35 -32.73 -12.00
C ALA A 205 -10.95 -33.09 -12.53
N SER A 206 -10.48 -32.41 -13.58
CA SER A 206 -9.12 -32.60 -14.10
C SER A 206 -8.02 -32.06 -13.19
N LEU A 207 -8.32 -31.05 -12.37
CA LEU A 207 -7.35 -30.39 -11.48
C LEU A 207 -7.41 -30.93 -10.05
N GLU A 208 -8.56 -31.43 -9.61
CA GLU A 208 -8.82 -31.81 -8.22
C GLU A 208 -7.88 -32.90 -7.66
N PRO A 209 -7.52 -33.97 -8.40
CA PRO A 209 -6.66 -35.04 -7.88
C PRO A 209 -5.24 -34.56 -7.55
N ASP A 210 -4.64 -33.79 -8.44
CA ASP A 210 -3.23 -33.41 -8.34
C ASP A 210 -3.06 -32.03 -7.68
N ARG A 211 -4.01 -31.13 -7.93
CA ARG A 211 -3.88 -29.69 -7.64
C ARG A 211 -5.19 -29.12 -7.06
N PRO A 212 -5.68 -29.67 -5.94
CA PRO A 212 -6.99 -29.30 -5.36
C PRO A 212 -7.08 -27.82 -5.00
N ARG A 213 -5.96 -27.17 -4.63
CA ARG A 213 -5.93 -25.73 -4.35
C ARG A 213 -6.21 -24.88 -5.58
N LEU A 214 -5.67 -25.27 -6.74
CA LEU A 214 -5.91 -24.56 -8.00
C LEU A 214 -7.34 -24.77 -8.48
N ALA A 215 -7.88 -25.99 -8.32
CA ALA A 215 -9.27 -26.28 -8.59
C ALA A 215 -10.21 -25.35 -7.78
N ARG A 216 -9.98 -25.21 -6.47
CA ARG A 216 -10.77 -24.29 -5.62
C ARG A 216 -10.66 -22.83 -6.05
N LEU A 217 -9.46 -22.36 -6.39
CA LEU A 217 -9.27 -20.98 -6.85
C LEU A 217 -10.00 -20.72 -8.18
N LEU A 218 -9.95 -21.68 -9.10
CA LEU A 218 -10.68 -21.61 -10.36
C LEU A 218 -12.19 -21.63 -10.12
N GLU A 219 -12.68 -22.52 -9.27
CA GLU A 219 -14.09 -22.62 -8.88
C GLU A 219 -14.58 -21.29 -8.29
N GLN A 220 -13.84 -20.72 -7.34
CA GLN A 220 -14.16 -19.42 -6.75
C GLN A 220 -14.28 -18.34 -7.84
N ARG A 221 -13.33 -18.30 -8.77
CA ARG A 221 -13.34 -17.34 -9.88
C ARG A 221 -14.53 -17.54 -10.81
N LEU A 222 -14.88 -18.77 -11.16
CA LEU A 222 -16.06 -19.09 -11.96
C LEU A 222 -17.34 -18.69 -11.24
N GLN A 223 -17.43 -18.89 -9.92
CA GLN A 223 -18.57 -18.44 -9.11
C GLN A 223 -18.64 -16.91 -8.93
N GLY A 224 -17.68 -16.13 -9.47
CA GLY A 224 -17.59 -14.69 -9.24
C GLY A 224 -17.22 -14.33 -7.79
N LYS A 225 -16.68 -15.28 -7.02
CA LYS A 225 -16.17 -15.07 -5.66
C LYS A 225 -14.69 -14.73 -5.75
N LYS A 226 -14.33 -13.55 -5.26
CA LYS A 226 -12.97 -13.00 -5.37
C LYS A 226 -12.49 -12.48 -4.04
N ASN A 227 -11.22 -12.74 -3.74
CA ASN A 227 -10.52 -12.11 -2.63
C ASN A 227 -10.51 -10.60 -2.85
N THR A 228 -10.97 -9.85 -1.86
CA THR A 228 -10.91 -8.38 -1.85
C THR A 228 -9.74 -7.94 -0.97
N LEU A 229 -9.29 -6.69 -1.12
CA LEU A 229 -8.30 -6.11 -0.21
C LEU A 229 -8.77 -6.12 1.26
N ARG A 230 -10.09 -6.13 1.49
CA ARG A 230 -10.69 -6.19 2.84
C ARG A 230 -10.74 -7.61 3.41
N SER A 231 -11.04 -8.60 2.57
CA SER A 231 -11.14 -10.00 3.00
C SER A 231 -9.78 -10.70 3.08
N GLY A 232 -8.77 -10.17 2.39
CA GLY A 232 -7.44 -10.77 2.34
C GLY A 232 -7.43 -12.13 1.62
N VAL A 233 -6.40 -12.93 1.91
CA VAL A 233 -6.28 -14.33 1.47
C VAL A 233 -6.31 -15.19 2.72
N GLU A 234 -7.10 -16.27 2.69
CA GLU A 234 -7.16 -17.23 3.79
C GLU A 234 -5.79 -17.88 4.00
N ARG A 235 -5.35 -17.98 5.27
CA ARG A 235 -4.07 -18.62 5.62
C ARG A 235 -4.27 -20.13 5.66
N GLU A 236 -3.27 -20.85 5.16
CA GLU A 236 -3.23 -22.31 5.25
C GLU A 236 -3.24 -22.77 6.72
N PRO A 237 -3.87 -23.93 7.01
CA PRO A 237 -3.67 -24.59 8.29
C PRO A 237 -2.18 -24.80 8.56
N PHE A 238 -1.78 -24.64 9.82
CA PHE A 238 -0.39 -24.77 10.27
C PHE A 238 0.60 -23.80 9.60
N PHE A 239 0.11 -22.67 9.08
CA PHE A 239 0.96 -21.68 8.42
C PHE A 239 2.10 -21.17 9.31
N ILE A 240 1.80 -20.90 10.59
CA ILE A 240 2.77 -20.36 11.54
C ILE A 240 3.78 -21.44 11.94
N GLU A 241 3.28 -22.64 12.21
CA GLU A 241 4.08 -23.82 12.56
C GLU A 241 5.07 -24.15 11.45
N ARG A 242 4.64 -24.16 10.18
CA ARG A 242 5.54 -24.39 9.05
C ARG A 242 6.59 -23.29 8.89
N ILE A 243 6.25 -22.03 9.19
CA ILE A 243 7.24 -20.95 9.18
C ILE A 243 8.27 -21.19 10.28
N PHE A 244 7.83 -21.51 11.49
CA PHE A 244 8.76 -21.78 12.59
C PHE A 244 9.62 -23.01 12.33
N SER A 245 9.05 -24.10 11.81
CA SER A 245 9.82 -25.28 11.41
C SER A 245 10.83 -24.98 10.31
N ALA A 246 10.48 -24.16 9.32
CA ALA A 246 11.43 -23.75 8.28
C ALA A 246 12.56 -22.85 8.84
N ILE A 247 12.27 -22.00 9.83
CA ILE A 247 13.27 -21.20 10.54
C ILE A 247 14.16 -22.09 11.43
N GLU A 248 13.63 -23.19 11.97
CA GLU A 248 14.41 -24.14 12.77
C GLU A 248 15.26 -25.10 11.91
N GLU A 249 14.83 -25.41 10.68
CA GLU A 249 15.57 -26.27 9.75
C GLU A 249 16.65 -25.53 8.94
N ASP A 250 16.48 -24.23 8.68
CA ASP A 250 17.50 -23.35 8.11
C ASP A 250 18.18 -22.54 9.23
N ASP A 251 19.34 -23.01 9.72
CA ASP A 251 20.26 -22.26 10.62
C ASP A 251 20.57 -20.84 10.09
#